data_AF-A0A7W6FVK8-F1
#
_entry.id   AF-A0A7W6FVK8-F1
#
_cell.length_a   1.000
_cell.length_b   1.000
_cell.length_c   1.000
_cell.angle_alpha   90.00
_cell.angle_beta   90.00
_cell.angle_gamma   90.00
#
_symmetry.space_group_name_H-M   'P 1'
#
loop_
_entity.id
_entity.type
_entity.pdbx_description
1 polymer ?
#
loop_
_entity_poly.entity_id
_entity_poly.type
_entity_poly.pdbx_seq_one_letter_code
_entity_poly.pdbx_strand_id
1 'polypeptide(L)'
;DDATMVTAAVSGQAKMVATSATLVNQIGQRNPDLAYEPKFVIRTFDLAIGLRKNEPELKAKLDEWVAANLKNGKLNEIYQRFHGSALPAEMLQ
;
A
#
# COMPACT_ATOMS: atom_id res chain seq x y z
N ASP A 1 -13.63 7.19 -6.20
CA ASP A 1 -13.24 6.31 -5.08
C ASP A 1 -12.62 5.03 -5.65
N ASP A 2 -11.87 4.27 -4.84
CA ASP A 2 -11.17 3.08 -5.33
C ASP A 2 -12.12 1.96 -5.77
N ALA A 3 -13.28 1.81 -5.14
CA ALA A 3 -14.23 0.75 -5.48
C ALA A 3 -14.82 0.94 -6.88
N THR A 4 -15.22 2.17 -7.23
CA THR A 4 -15.70 2.51 -8.57
C THR A 4 -14.60 2.31 -9.63
N MET A 5 -13.37 2.72 -9.33
CA MET A 5 -12.23 2.55 -10.23
C MET A 5 -11.92 1.07 -10.48
N VAL A 6 -11.85 0.24 -9.43
CA VAL A 6 -11.65 -1.21 -9.56
C VAL A 6 -12.76 -1.85 -10.40
N THR A 7 -14.01 -1.43 -10.21
CA THR A 7 -15.14 -1.94 -10.99
C THR A 7 -15.00 -1.60 -12.49
N ALA A 8 -14.65 -0.35 -12.80
CA ALA A 8 -14.38 0.06 -14.18
C ALA A 8 -13.16 -0.66 -14.78
N ALA A 9 -12.14 -0.94 -13.97
CA ALA A 9 -10.95 -1.65 -14.40
C ALA A 9 -11.26 -3.11 -14.72
N VAL A 10 -11.89 -3.85 -13.80
CA VAL A 10 -12.23 -5.28 -13.92
C VAL A 10 -13.21 -5.54 -15.06
N SER A 11 -14.13 -4.61 -15.32
CA SER A 11 -15.08 -4.71 -16.45
C SER A 11 -14.48 -4.29 -17.80
N GLY A 12 -13.23 -3.82 -17.84
CA GLY A 12 -12.56 -3.37 -19.06
C GLY A 12 -13.05 -2.01 -19.59
N GLN A 13 -13.89 -1.29 -18.83
CA GLN A 13 -14.36 0.06 -19.14
C GLN A 13 -13.22 1.08 -19.04
N ALA A 14 -12.36 0.94 -18.03
CA ALA A 14 -11.11 1.69 -17.93
C ALA A 14 -10.01 0.96 -18.72
N LYS A 15 -9.22 1.72 -19.48
CA LYS A 15 -8.01 1.19 -20.17
C LYS A 15 -6.72 1.48 -19.39
N MET A 16 -6.78 2.44 -18.48
CA MET A 16 -5.67 2.86 -17.63
C MET A 16 -6.23 3.18 -16.25
N VAL A 17 -5.44 2.86 -15.22
CA VAL A 17 -5.76 3.14 -13.82
C VAL A 17 -4.53 3.70 -13.14
N ALA A 18 -4.73 4.62 -12.19
CA ALA A 18 -3.69 5.18 -11.35
C ALA A 18 -4.04 4.89 -9.90
N THR A 19 -3.42 3.87 -9.33
CA THR A 19 -3.75 3.39 -7.99
C THR A 19 -2.54 2.69 -7.35
N SER A 20 -2.71 2.17 -6.13
CA SER A 20 -1.67 1.42 -5.44
C SER A 20 -1.35 0.08 -6.13
N ALA A 21 -0.11 -0.39 -6.00
CA ALA A 21 0.31 -1.70 -6.53
C ALA A 21 -0.57 -2.84 -5.97
N THR A 22 -1.01 -2.73 -4.71
CA THR A 22 -1.96 -3.65 -4.09
C THR A 22 -3.26 -3.77 -4.88
N LEU A 23 -3.87 -2.63 -5.26
CA LEU A 23 -5.12 -2.63 -6.01
C LEU A 23 -4.93 -3.13 -7.44
N VAL A 24 -3.79 -2.81 -8.08
CA VAL A 24 -3.43 -3.39 -9.38
C VAL A 24 -3.35 -4.92 -9.30
N ASN A 25 -2.68 -5.47 -8.28
CA ASN A 25 -2.59 -6.91 -8.03
C ASN A 25 -3.99 -7.54 -7.83
N GLN A 26 -4.87 -6.88 -7.08
CA GLN A 26 -6.24 -7.35 -6.84
C GLN A 26 -7.10 -7.33 -8.12
N ILE A 27 -6.95 -6.31 -8.97
CA ILE A 27 -7.63 -6.25 -10.28
C ILE A 27 -7.21 -7.44 -11.14
N GLY A 28 -5.90 -7.71 -11.23
CA GLY A 28 -5.36 -8.85 -12.00
C GLY A 28 -5.84 -10.21 -11.48
N GLN A 29 -5.99 -10.38 -10.16
CA GLN A 29 -6.57 -11.60 -9.59
C GLN A 29 -8.06 -11.77 -9.93
N ARG A 30 -8.82 -10.67 -10.05
CA ARG A 30 -10.26 -10.69 -10.35
C ARG A 30 -10.56 -10.86 -11.83
N ASN A 31 -9.68 -10.38 -12.71
CA ASN A 31 -9.79 -10.59 -14.15
C ASN A 31 -8.40 -10.82 -14.76
N PRO A 32 -7.94 -12.09 -14.79
CA PRO A 32 -6.61 -12.46 -15.29
C PRO A 32 -6.40 -12.16 -16.78
N ASP A 33 -7.47 -12.05 -17.57
CA ASP A 33 -7.41 -11.74 -18.99
C ASP A 33 -7.04 -10.27 -19.24
N LEU A 34 -7.21 -9.40 -18.24
CA LEU A 34 -6.78 -8.02 -18.29
C LEU A 34 -5.31 -7.92 -17.86
N ALA A 35 -4.43 -7.90 -18.86
CA ALA A 35 -2.99 -7.70 -18.68
C ALA A 35 -2.65 -6.23 -18.32
N TYR A 36 -3.08 -5.76 -17.14
CA TYR A 36 -2.60 -4.49 -16.62
C TYR A 36 -1.11 -4.60 -16.27
N GLU A 37 -0.31 -3.82 -16.98
CA GLU A 37 1.13 -3.71 -16.73
C GLU A 37 1.45 -2.38 -16.03
N PRO A 38 2.24 -2.39 -14.95
CA PRO A 38 2.77 -1.16 -14.36
C PRO A 38 3.60 -0.39 -15.40
N LYS A 39 3.29 0.89 -15.63
CA LYS A 39 4.04 1.73 -16.57
C LYS A 39 5.07 2.63 -15.89
N PHE A 40 4.71 3.26 -14.77
CA PHE A 40 5.64 4.04 -13.94
C PHE A 40 5.02 4.32 -12.57
N VAL A 41 5.86 4.65 -11.59
CA VAL A 41 5.43 5.09 -10.25
C VAL A 41 5.15 6.59 -10.30
N ILE A 42 3.93 6.99 -9.97
CA ILE A 42 3.55 8.42 -9.91
C ILE A 42 4.20 9.09 -8.70
N ARG A 43 4.11 8.44 -7.53
CA ARG A 43 4.68 8.89 -6.25
C ARG A 43 4.67 7.74 -5.25
N THR A 44 5.71 7.68 -4.41
CA THR A 44 5.72 6.89 -3.18
C THR A 44 5.17 7.73 -2.04
N PHE A 45 4.21 7.19 -1.29
CA PHE A 45 3.61 7.87 -0.15
C PHE A 45 3.97 7.13 1.13
N ASP A 46 4.54 7.86 2.09
CA ASP A 46 4.72 7.36 3.44
C ASP A 46 3.37 7.39 4.16
N LEU A 47 2.89 6.21 4.55
CA LEU A 47 1.66 6.08 5.31
C LEU A 47 1.96 6.21 6.81
N ALA A 48 1.13 6.99 7.50
CA ALA A 48 1.27 7.27 8.92
C ALA A 48 -0.02 7.01 9.70
N ILE A 49 0.11 6.85 11.01
CA ILE A 49 -1.04 6.70 11.92
C ILE A 49 -1.57 8.10 12.26
N GLY A 50 -2.82 8.37 11.87
CA GLY A 50 -3.50 9.61 12.25
C GLY A 50 -3.89 9.61 13.72
N LEU A 51 -3.59 10.72 14.42
CA LEU A 51 -3.84 10.88 15.86
C LEU A 51 -4.56 12.20 16.15
N ARG A 52 -5.28 12.25 17.28
CA ARG A 52 -5.78 13.53 17.82
C ARG A 52 -4.59 14.43 18.17
N LYS A 53 -4.75 15.74 17.97
CA LYS A 53 -3.74 16.72 18.36
C LYS A 53 -3.50 16.66 19.88
N ASN A 54 -2.26 16.95 20.28
CA ASN A 54 -1.82 17.05 21.68
C ASN A 54 -1.86 15.73 22.48
N GLU A 55 -1.58 14.60 21.83
CA GLU A 55 -1.44 13.28 22.48
C GLU A 55 0.04 12.80 22.45
N PRO A 56 0.97 13.47 23.16
CA PRO A 56 2.41 13.22 23.00
C PRO A 56 2.84 11.83 23.45
N GLU A 57 2.27 11.30 24.53
CA GLU A 57 2.61 9.97 25.05
C GLU A 57 2.15 8.86 24.11
N LEU A 58 0.92 8.95 23.59
CA LEU A 58 0.40 8.01 22.60
C LEU A 58 1.20 8.06 21.30
N LYS A 59 1.53 9.28 20.83
CA LYS A 59 2.39 9.45 19.65
C LYS A 59 3.73 8.76 19.86
N ALA A 60 4.40 9.03 20.99
CA ALA A 60 5.69 8.43 21.29
C ALA A 60 5.61 6.89 21.34
N LYS A 61 4.55 6.33 21.92
CA LYS A 61 4.38 4.87 21.99
C LYS A 61 4.17 4.23 20.62
N LEU A 62 3.39 4.88 19.76
CA LEU A 62 3.15 4.39 18.39
C LEU A 62 4.41 4.51 17.53
N ASP A 63 5.14 5.63 17.63
CA ASP A 63 6.41 5.80 16.93
C ASP A 63 7.44 4.74 17.36
N GLU A 64 7.56 4.47 18.67
CA GLU A 64 8.42 3.39 19.21
C GLU A 64 8.02 2.03 18.64
N TRP A 65 6.72 1.73 18.60
CA TRP A 65 6.20 0.48 18.06
C TRP A 65 6.49 0.35 16.55
N VAL A 66 6.28 1.42 15.77
CA VAL A 66 6.57 1.42 14.33
C VAL A 66 8.06 1.19 14.11
N ALA A 67 8.93 1.96 14.77
CA ALA A 67 10.38 1.83 14.63
C ALA A 67 10.88 0.42 15.01
N ALA A 68 10.38 -0.13 16.12
CA ALA A 68 10.74 -1.49 16.55
C ALA A 68 10.34 -2.54 15.52
N ASN A 69 9.17 -2.41 14.88
CA ASN A 69 8.67 -3.40 13.93
C ASN A 69 9.14 -3.20 12.48
N LEU A 70 9.63 -2.02 12.13
CA LEU A 70 10.43 -1.82 10.92
C LEU A 70 11.79 -2.51 11.10
N LYS A 71 12.50 -2.20 12.20
CA LYS A 71 13.83 -2.75 12.49
C LYS A 71 13.85 -4.27 12.62
N ASN A 72 12.81 -4.87 13.22
CA ASN A 72 12.73 -6.32 13.38
C ASN A 72 12.10 -7.04 12.17
N GLY A 73 11.74 -6.32 11.11
CA GLY A 73 11.20 -6.89 9.86
C GLY A 73 9.72 -7.27 9.90
N LYS A 74 9.04 -7.28 11.06
CA LYS A 74 7.64 -7.72 11.17
C LYS A 74 6.68 -6.89 10.33
N LEU A 75 6.87 -5.57 10.26
CA LEU A 75 6.04 -4.73 9.41
C LEU A 75 6.27 -5.04 7.92
N ASN A 76 7.50 -5.36 7.52
CA ASN A 76 7.80 -5.78 6.15
C ASN A 76 7.15 -7.14 5.84
N GLU A 77 7.20 -8.11 6.75
CA GLU A 77 6.54 -9.41 6.60
C GLU A 77 5.03 -9.26 6.43
N ILE A 78 4.40 -8.42 7.27
CA ILE A 78 2.97 -8.10 7.15
C ILE A 78 2.69 -7.47 5.79
N TYR A 79 3.47 -6.47 5.40
CA TYR A 79 3.28 -5.77 4.13
C TYR A 79 3.38 -6.73 2.94
N GLN A 80 4.41 -7.59 2.91
CA GLN A 80 4.58 -8.58 1.87
C GLN A 80 3.44 -9.59 1.83
N ARG A 81 2.96 -10.07 2.98
CA ARG A 81 1.86 -11.03 3.06
C ARG A 81 0.56 -10.49 2.45
N PHE A 82 0.25 -9.22 2.69
CA PHE A 82 -1.05 -8.64 2.27
C PHE A 82 -0.99 -7.85 0.96
N HIS A 83 0.19 -7.42 0.53
CA HIS A 83 0.36 -6.58 -0.66
C HIS A 83 1.22 -7.23 -1.76
N GLY A 84 1.94 -8.31 -1.46
CA GLY A 84 2.72 -9.08 -2.43
C GLY A 84 4.09 -8.48 -2.77
N SER A 85 4.49 -7.39 -2.12
CA SER A 85 5.78 -6.73 -2.30
C SER A 85 6.40 -6.33 -0.96
N ALA A 86 7.71 -6.16 -0.90
CA ALA A 86 8.37 -5.62 0.29
C ALA A 86 8.12 -4.10 0.42
N LEU A 87 8.30 -3.58 1.64
CA LEU A 87 8.42 -2.14 1.88
C LEU A 87 9.69 -1.60 1.18
N PRO A 88 9.71 -0.30 0.80
CA PRO A 88 10.90 0.35 0.26
C PRO A 88 12.11 0.19 1.20
N ALA A 89 13.29 -0.04 0.62
CA ALA A 89 14.50 -0.27 1.39
C ALA A 89 14.87 0.92 2.28
N GLU A 90 14.56 2.15 1.86
CA GLU A 90 14.74 3.34 2.69
C GLU A 90 13.90 3.35 3.98
N MET A 91 12.79 2.59 4.04
CA MET A 91 11.94 2.50 5.24
C MET A 91 12.39 1.41 6.22
N LEU A 92 13.31 0.54 5.82
CA LEU A 92 13.79 -0.59 6.62
C LEU A 92 15.08 -0.29 7.40
N GLN A 93 15.51 0.97 7.41
CA GLN A 93 16.74 1.44 8.08
C GLN A 93 16.56 1.68 9.58
#